data_AF-A0A2T6BC54-F1
#
_entry.id   AF-A0A2T6BC54-F1
#
_cell.length_a   1.000
_cell.length_b   1.000
_cell.length_c   1.000
_cell.angle_alpha   90.00
_cell.angle_beta   90.00
_cell.angle_gamma   90.00
#
_symmetry.space_group_name_H-M   'P 1'
#
loop_
_entity.id
_entity.type
_entity.pdbx_description
1 polymer ?
#
loop_
_entity_poly.entity_id
_entity_poly.type
_entity_poly.pdbx_seq_one_letter_code
_entity_poly.pdbx_strand_id
1 'polypeptide(L)'
;MIHLPKIPPRKSKIVVNRGRNEEESRFVAKLKFEDRELHFEMCLTAEEADVYQNARTSYEKVKAIHSDREVLRHWNEQKFISLHEHFGEQIRRYCGLAKYDPRAKKKAEEYCELQIQFAPVAKRSFKNDPFSKGLPEHTGYRCLIELMLEDGRFGEALYLARLAREEGWKGPWKEIVERIRRVESIDPGSRGERF
;
A
#
# COMPACT_ATOMS: atom_id res chain seq x y z
N MET A 1 9.50 -4.27 17.85
CA MET A 1 10.34 -3.73 16.75
C MET A 1 9.58 -3.89 15.46
N ILE A 2 9.07 -2.80 14.88
CA ILE A 2 8.26 -2.88 13.67
C ILE A 2 9.20 -2.96 12.47
N HIS A 3 9.04 -4.00 11.66
CA HIS A 3 9.63 -4.11 10.34
C HIS A 3 8.83 -3.22 9.36
N LEU A 4 8.84 -1.90 9.58
CA LEU A 4 8.49 -0.98 8.49
C LEU A 4 9.64 -1.05 7.48
N PRO A 5 9.37 -1.20 6.17
CA PRO A 5 10.44 -1.12 5.19
C PRO A 5 11.05 0.28 5.31
N LYS A 6 12.30 0.35 5.75
CA LYS A 6 13.15 1.51 5.53
C LYS A 6 13.00 1.81 4.04
N ILE A 7 12.44 2.97 3.68
CA ILE A 7 12.35 3.45 2.29
C ILE A 7 13.72 3.19 1.68
N PRO A 8 13.86 2.24 0.76
CA PRO A 8 15.19 1.75 0.55
C PRO A 8 15.85 2.59 -0.57
N PRO A 9 17.15 2.91 -0.43
CA PRO A 9 17.84 3.84 -1.32
C PRO A 9 17.85 3.30 -2.76
N ARG A 10 17.98 4.20 -3.75
CA ARG A 10 17.86 4.08 -5.24
C ARG A 10 18.27 2.78 -5.98
N LYS A 11 18.81 1.75 -5.33
CA LYS A 11 19.12 0.42 -5.88
C LYS A 11 18.75 -0.73 -4.94
N SER A 12 17.61 -0.65 -4.29
CA SER A 12 17.23 -1.64 -3.30
C SER A 12 16.24 -2.65 -3.84
N LYS A 13 16.67 -3.92 -3.77
CA LYS A 13 15.80 -5.07 -3.89
C LYS A 13 14.80 -5.08 -2.73
N ILE A 14 13.51 -4.87 -3.02
CA ILE A 14 12.41 -4.97 -2.07
C ILE A 14 11.77 -6.35 -2.24
N VAL A 15 12.13 -7.30 -1.38
CA VAL A 15 11.40 -8.56 -1.32
C VAL A 15 10.34 -8.41 -0.23
N VAL A 16 9.07 -8.28 -0.62
CA VAL A 16 7.94 -8.35 0.29
C VAL A 16 7.68 -9.83 0.57
N ASN A 17 8.33 -10.33 1.62
CA ASN A 17 8.08 -11.68 2.13
C ASN A 17 6.83 -11.64 3.02
N ARG A 18 5.66 -11.86 2.42
CA ARG A 18 4.43 -12.08 3.17
C ARG A 18 4.51 -13.46 3.84
N GLY A 19 4.98 -13.49 5.09
CA GLY A 19 4.87 -14.59 6.05
C GLY A 19 5.74 -15.83 5.82
N ARG A 20 6.98 -15.83 6.32
CA ARG A 20 7.60 -17.06 6.86
C ARG A 20 6.83 -17.40 8.14
N ASN A 21 5.81 -18.25 8.06
CA ASN A 21 5.37 -19.22 9.08
C ASN A 21 3.93 -19.71 8.77
N GLU A 22 3.82 -21.02 8.56
CA GLU A 22 2.65 -21.93 8.53
C GLU A 22 1.46 -21.64 7.58
N GLU A 23 1.23 -20.42 7.10
CA GLU A 23 0.15 -20.10 6.14
C GLU A 23 0.60 -20.09 4.66
N GLU A 24 1.68 -20.80 4.29
CA GLU A 24 2.17 -20.88 2.90
C GLU A 24 1.10 -21.47 1.94
N SER A 25 0.14 -22.24 2.45
CA SER A 25 -0.91 -22.88 1.65
C SER A 25 -1.91 -21.92 0.98
N ARG A 26 -1.99 -20.64 1.38
CA ARG A 26 -2.98 -19.70 0.83
C ARG A 26 -2.49 -18.91 -0.38
N PHE A 27 -1.18 -18.88 -0.59
CA PHE A 27 -0.57 -18.14 -1.68
C PHE A 27 -0.41 -19.05 -2.89
N VAL A 28 -0.91 -18.59 -4.04
CA VAL A 28 -0.95 -19.42 -5.26
C VAL A 28 -0.04 -18.88 -6.36
N ALA A 29 0.45 -17.65 -6.22
CA ALA A 29 1.29 -17.00 -7.22
C ALA A 29 2.32 -16.07 -6.57
N LYS A 30 3.37 -15.79 -7.34
CA LYS A 30 4.40 -14.80 -6.99
C LYS A 30 4.44 -13.71 -8.05
N LEU A 31 4.11 -12.48 -7.63
CA LEU A 31 4.30 -11.28 -8.44
C LEU A 31 5.77 -10.90 -8.44
N LYS A 32 6.29 -10.57 -9.62
CA LYS A 32 7.62 -10.00 -9.81
C LYS A 32 7.49 -8.72 -10.62
N PHE A 33 8.15 -7.67 -10.15
CA PHE A 33 8.32 -6.41 -10.85
C PHE A 33 9.80 -6.06 -10.84
N GLU A 34 10.35 -5.71 -12.00
CA GLU A 34 11.76 -5.35 -12.11
C GLU A 34 11.93 -4.19 -13.10
N ASP A 35 12.63 -3.14 -12.65
CA ASP A 35 13.15 -2.10 -13.51
C ASP A 35 14.57 -1.71 -13.08
N ARG A 36 15.13 -0.64 -13.67
CA ARG A 36 16.52 -0.20 -13.42
C ARG A 36 16.82 0.14 -11.96
N GLU A 37 15.81 0.44 -11.16
CA GLU A 37 15.95 0.97 -9.80
C GLU A 37 15.23 0.13 -8.75
N LEU A 38 14.30 -0.73 -9.14
CA LEU A 38 13.46 -1.51 -8.24
C LEU A 38 13.38 -2.97 -8.69
N HIS A 39 13.81 -3.88 -7.81
CA HIS A 39 13.45 -5.30 -7.88
C HIS A 39 12.43 -5.58 -6.78
N PHE A 40 11.22 -5.94 -7.16
CA PHE A 40 10.10 -6.18 -6.24
C PHE A 40 9.51 -7.58 -6.42
N GLU A 41 9.29 -8.26 -5.31
CA GLU A 41 8.61 -9.55 -5.29
C GLU A 41 7.58 -9.62 -4.16
N MET A 42 6.44 -10.23 -4.44
CA MET A 42 5.35 -10.40 -3.46
C MET A 42 4.56 -11.67 -3.74
N CYS A 43 4.17 -12.40 -2.69
CA CYS A 43 3.24 -13.53 -2.80
C CYS A 43 1.81 -13.03 -2.88
N LEU A 44 1.02 -13.61 -3.78
CA LEU A 44 -0.39 -13.28 -4.00
C LEU A 44 -1.28 -14.42 -3.52
N THR A 45 -2.39 -14.09 -2.86
CA THR A 45 -3.51 -15.02 -2.65
C THR A 45 -4.18 -15.35 -3.98
N ALA A 46 -5.11 -16.32 -3.99
CA ALA A 46 -5.89 -16.64 -5.20
C ALA A 46 -6.65 -15.41 -5.73
N GLU A 47 -7.34 -14.69 -4.86
CA GLU A 47 -8.08 -13.47 -5.21
C GLU A 47 -7.15 -12.38 -5.80
N GLU A 48 -6.02 -12.14 -5.17
CA GLU A 48 -5.03 -11.14 -5.64
C GLU A 48 -4.38 -11.55 -6.97
N ALA A 49 -4.12 -12.84 -7.15
CA ALA A 49 -3.61 -13.39 -8.40
C ALA A 49 -4.64 -13.24 -9.53
N ASP A 50 -5.91 -13.51 -9.27
CA ASP A 50 -7.00 -13.35 -10.24
C ASP A 50 -7.14 -11.89 -10.69
N VAL A 51 -7.09 -10.93 -9.76
CA VAL A 51 -7.08 -9.49 -10.08
C VAL A 51 -5.95 -9.15 -11.05
N TYR A 52 -4.73 -9.60 -10.75
CA TYR A 52 -3.57 -9.36 -11.61
C TYR A 52 -3.68 -10.04 -12.98
N GLN A 53 -4.11 -11.32 -13.03
CA GLN A 53 -4.24 -12.05 -14.30
C GLN A 53 -5.37 -11.52 -15.17
N ASN A 54 -6.47 -11.04 -14.57
CA ASN A 54 -7.55 -10.40 -15.31
C ASN A 54 -7.07 -9.13 -16.00
N ALA A 55 -6.37 -8.25 -15.27
CA ALA A 55 -5.77 -7.04 -15.85
C ALA A 55 -4.73 -7.37 -16.94
N ARG A 56 -3.91 -8.40 -16.73
CA ARG A 56 -2.95 -8.89 -17.74
C ARG A 56 -3.64 -9.42 -18.99
N THR A 57 -4.71 -10.19 -18.83
CA THR A 57 -5.49 -10.74 -19.95
C THR A 57 -6.11 -9.61 -20.76
N SER A 58 -6.62 -8.56 -20.11
CA SER A 58 -7.11 -7.36 -20.78
C SER A 58 -6.01 -6.66 -21.59
N TYR A 59 -4.80 -6.53 -21.04
CA TYR A 59 -3.66 -6.02 -21.78
C TYR A 59 -3.33 -6.84 -23.04
N GLU A 60 -3.26 -8.18 -22.94
CA GLU A 60 -2.96 -9.02 -24.11
C GLU A 60 -4.05 -8.93 -25.19
N LYS A 61 -5.34 -8.84 -24.79
CA LYS A 61 -6.45 -8.60 -25.73
C LYS A 61 -6.31 -7.28 -26.46
N VAL A 62 -5.99 -6.20 -25.74
CA VAL A 62 -5.81 -4.87 -26.35
C VAL A 62 -4.57 -4.84 -27.23
N LYS A 63 -3.47 -5.47 -26.81
CA LYS A 63 -2.23 -5.58 -27.59
C LYS A 63 -2.42 -6.28 -28.94
N ALA A 64 -3.33 -7.25 -29.02
CA ALA A 64 -3.63 -7.94 -30.27
C ALA A 64 -4.38 -7.06 -31.28
N ILE A 65 -5.08 -6.01 -30.83
CA ILE A 65 -6.04 -5.24 -31.65
C ILE A 65 -5.57 -3.79 -31.85
N HIS A 66 -4.82 -3.23 -30.90
CA HIS A 66 -4.46 -1.82 -30.86
C HIS A 66 -2.96 -1.60 -31.06
N SER A 67 -2.59 -0.62 -31.89
CA SER A 67 -1.18 -0.26 -32.16
C SER A 67 -0.71 0.98 -31.41
N ASP A 68 -1.63 1.80 -30.87
CA ASP A 68 -1.29 3.01 -30.12
C ASP A 68 -0.46 2.69 -28.87
N ARG A 69 0.72 3.28 -28.81
CA ARG A 69 1.70 3.05 -27.74
C ARG A 69 1.21 3.51 -26.37
N GLU A 70 0.44 4.59 -26.29
CA GLU A 70 -0.08 5.13 -25.03
C GLU A 70 -1.19 4.25 -24.47
N VAL A 71 -2.09 3.77 -25.34
CA VAL A 71 -3.11 2.78 -24.97
C VAL A 71 -2.45 1.51 -24.46
N LEU A 72 -1.45 0.98 -25.17
CA LEU A 72 -0.72 -0.21 -24.72
C LEU A 72 0.00 0.01 -23.39
N ARG A 73 0.60 1.20 -23.20
CA ARG A 73 1.26 1.57 -21.93
C ARG A 73 0.25 1.61 -20.79
N HIS A 74 -0.90 2.24 -20.97
CA HIS A 74 -1.98 2.27 -19.98
C HIS A 74 -2.36 0.86 -19.51
N TRP A 75 -2.76 -0.01 -20.44
CA TRP A 75 -3.17 -1.38 -20.10
C TRP A 75 -2.04 -2.21 -19.47
N ASN A 76 -0.78 -1.92 -19.82
CA ASN A 76 0.35 -2.54 -19.15
C ASN A 76 0.46 -2.11 -17.68
N GLU A 77 0.32 -0.82 -17.39
CA GLU A 77 0.38 -0.30 -16.01
C GLU A 77 -0.84 -0.71 -15.18
N GLN A 78 -2.00 -0.91 -15.82
CA GLN A 78 -3.24 -1.34 -15.15
C GLN A 78 -3.09 -2.65 -14.36
N LYS A 79 -2.18 -3.56 -14.74
CA LYS A 79 -1.88 -4.77 -13.96
C LYS A 79 -1.53 -4.46 -12.50
N PHE A 80 -0.72 -3.43 -12.29
CA PHE A 80 -0.27 -3.04 -10.95
C PHE A 80 -1.25 -2.07 -10.30
N ILE A 81 -1.87 -1.18 -11.08
CA ILE A 81 -2.87 -0.24 -10.57
C ILE A 81 -4.09 -1.00 -10.02
N SER A 82 -4.63 -1.97 -10.77
CA SER A 82 -5.78 -2.77 -10.32
C SER A 82 -5.48 -3.54 -9.03
N LEU A 83 -4.25 -4.05 -8.86
CA LEU A 83 -3.86 -4.73 -7.62
C LEU A 83 -3.76 -3.75 -6.44
N HIS A 84 -3.21 -2.55 -6.66
CA HIS A 84 -3.19 -1.49 -5.64
C HIS A 84 -4.61 -1.04 -5.24
N GLU A 85 -5.51 -0.91 -6.22
CA GLU A 85 -6.92 -0.55 -6.00
C GLU A 85 -7.66 -1.63 -5.21
N HIS A 86 -7.43 -2.90 -5.55
CA HIS A 86 -7.96 -4.04 -4.82
C HIS A 86 -7.57 -4.02 -3.33
N PHE A 87 -6.31 -3.75 -3.01
CA PHE A 87 -5.91 -3.56 -1.60
C PHE A 87 -6.69 -2.43 -0.94
N GLY A 88 -6.90 -1.32 -1.65
CA GLY A 88 -7.73 -0.21 -1.19
C GLY A 88 -9.17 -0.62 -0.88
N GLU A 89 -9.77 -1.49 -1.70
CA GLU A 89 -11.12 -2.03 -1.48
C GLU A 89 -11.17 -2.90 -0.21
N GLN A 90 -10.21 -3.81 -0.04
CA GLN A 90 -10.11 -4.64 1.16
C GLN A 90 -9.92 -3.79 2.42
N ILE A 91 -9.06 -2.77 2.36
CA ILE A 91 -8.87 -1.80 3.46
C ILE A 91 -10.20 -1.14 3.81
N ARG A 92 -10.92 -0.58 2.83
CA ARG A 92 -12.22 0.07 3.09
C ARG A 92 -13.23 -0.88 3.74
N ARG A 93 -13.26 -2.14 3.28
CA ARG A 93 -14.14 -3.18 3.84
C ARG A 93 -13.82 -3.47 5.31
N TYR A 94 -12.56 -3.70 5.64
CA TYR A 94 -12.16 -4.11 7.00
C TYR A 94 -12.08 -2.93 7.98
N CYS A 95 -11.59 -1.76 7.55
CA CYS A 95 -11.50 -0.58 8.40
C CYS A 95 -12.88 -0.14 8.92
N GLY A 96 -13.95 -0.29 8.13
CA GLY A 96 -15.31 0.01 8.57
C GLY A 96 -15.80 -0.86 9.75
N LEU A 97 -15.21 -2.05 9.91
CA LEU A 97 -15.57 -3.03 10.94
C LEU A 97 -14.55 -3.09 12.10
N ALA A 98 -13.38 -2.47 11.95
CA ALA A 98 -12.25 -2.59 12.86
C ALA A 98 -12.56 -2.20 14.31
N LYS A 99 -13.45 -1.22 14.52
CA LYS A 99 -13.90 -0.79 15.86
C LYS A 99 -14.75 -1.83 16.61
N TYR A 100 -15.33 -2.80 15.91
CA TYR A 100 -16.25 -3.78 16.48
C TYR A 100 -15.72 -5.21 16.45
N ASP A 101 -14.81 -5.51 15.52
CA ASP A 101 -14.25 -6.84 15.33
C ASP A 101 -12.71 -6.79 15.31
N PRO A 102 -12.04 -7.30 16.36
CA PRO A 102 -10.58 -7.40 16.41
C PRO A 102 -9.98 -8.18 15.23
N ARG A 103 -10.70 -9.15 14.66
CA ARG A 103 -10.24 -9.88 13.47
C ARG A 103 -10.28 -8.99 12.24
N ALA A 104 -11.32 -8.17 12.10
CA ALA A 104 -11.41 -7.17 11.04
C ALA A 104 -10.32 -6.10 11.20
N LYS A 105 -10.04 -5.64 12.42
CA LYS A 105 -8.91 -4.73 12.69
C LYS A 105 -7.59 -5.32 12.21
N LYS A 106 -7.28 -6.57 12.60
CA LYS A 106 -6.05 -7.25 12.15
C LYS A 106 -5.98 -7.35 10.62
N LYS A 107 -7.10 -7.67 9.96
CA LYS A 107 -7.17 -7.71 8.49
C LYS A 107 -6.98 -6.34 7.84
N ALA A 108 -7.54 -5.29 8.45
CA ALA A 108 -7.33 -3.92 8.00
C ALA A 108 -5.85 -3.53 8.07
N GLU A 109 -5.17 -3.82 9.19
CA GLU A 109 -3.73 -3.58 9.35
C GLU A 109 -2.92 -4.35 8.31
N GLU A 110 -3.20 -5.65 8.13
CA GLU A 110 -2.52 -6.50 7.15
C GLU A 110 -2.62 -5.93 5.72
N TYR A 111 -3.80 -5.48 5.28
CA TYR A 111 -3.96 -4.88 3.96
C TYR A 111 -3.39 -3.46 3.85
N CYS A 112 -3.44 -2.67 4.93
CA CYS A 112 -2.81 -1.35 4.95
C CYS A 112 -1.29 -1.48 4.76
N GLU A 113 -0.66 -2.38 5.52
CA GLU A 113 0.77 -2.68 5.41
C GLU A 113 1.11 -3.19 4.01
N LEU A 114 0.28 -4.07 3.45
CA LEU A 114 0.48 -4.58 2.10
C LEU A 114 0.44 -3.48 1.05
N GLN A 115 -0.57 -2.60 1.09
CA GLN A 115 -0.68 -1.50 0.15
C GLN A 115 0.51 -0.53 0.26
N ILE A 116 0.96 -0.24 1.48
CA ILE A 116 2.15 0.59 1.75
C ILE A 116 3.42 -0.08 1.22
N GLN A 117 3.59 -1.39 1.43
CA GLN A 117 4.74 -2.13 0.92
C GLN A 117 4.75 -2.21 -0.61
N PHE A 118 3.57 -2.26 -1.24
CA PHE A 118 3.39 -2.25 -2.69
C PHE A 118 3.49 -0.84 -3.31
N ALA A 119 3.49 0.22 -2.48
CA ALA A 119 3.55 1.62 -2.90
C ALA A 119 4.66 1.93 -3.94
N PRO A 120 5.90 1.40 -3.84
CA PRO A 120 6.93 1.68 -4.83
C PRO A 120 6.56 1.23 -6.25
N VAL A 121 5.92 0.07 -6.40
CA VAL A 121 5.44 -0.46 -7.69
C VAL A 121 4.24 0.36 -8.18
N ALA A 122 3.28 0.60 -7.30
CA ALA A 122 2.08 1.39 -7.63
C ALA A 122 2.46 2.81 -8.10
N LYS A 123 3.38 3.49 -7.40
CA LYS A 123 3.85 4.84 -7.78
C LYS A 123 4.50 4.87 -9.16
N ARG A 124 5.30 3.86 -9.51
CA ARG A 124 5.90 3.75 -10.85
C ARG A 124 4.81 3.58 -11.89
N SER A 125 3.84 2.73 -11.61
CA SER A 125 2.74 2.44 -12.52
C SER A 125 1.84 3.66 -12.76
N PHE A 126 1.45 4.38 -11.70
CA PHE A 126 0.71 5.64 -11.82
C PHE A 126 1.48 6.75 -12.54
N LYS A 127 2.82 6.74 -12.50
CA LYS A 127 3.64 7.72 -13.25
C LYS A 127 3.81 7.35 -14.72
N ASN A 128 3.82 6.07 -15.02
CA ASN A 128 4.00 5.55 -16.37
C ASN A 128 2.69 5.52 -17.17
N ASP A 129 1.54 5.47 -16.49
CA ASP A 129 0.23 5.49 -17.14
C ASP A 129 -0.07 6.87 -17.77
N PRO A 130 -0.25 6.97 -19.09
CA PRO A 130 -0.53 8.25 -19.76
C PRO A 130 -1.83 8.91 -19.30
N PHE A 131 -2.79 8.15 -18.82
CA PHE A 131 -4.12 8.65 -18.45
C PHE A 131 -4.25 8.92 -16.95
N SER A 132 -3.19 8.66 -16.18
CA SER A 132 -3.14 8.94 -14.74
C SER A 132 -3.05 10.45 -14.47
N LYS A 133 -3.83 10.93 -13.51
CA LYS A 133 -3.83 12.34 -13.04
C LYS A 133 -2.90 12.53 -11.83
N GLY A 134 -1.81 11.76 -11.79
CA GLY A 134 -0.90 11.67 -10.65
C GLY A 134 -1.37 10.71 -9.56
N LEU A 135 -0.64 10.68 -8.44
CA LEU A 135 -0.91 9.72 -7.36
C LEU A 135 -2.30 9.95 -6.74
N PRO A 136 -3.08 8.89 -6.48
CA PRO A 136 -4.37 8.98 -5.80
C PRO A 136 -4.20 9.22 -4.29
N GLU A 137 -5.32 9.28 -3.58
CA GLU A 137 -5.31 9.14 -2.13
C GLU A 137 -4.88 7.73 -1.73
N HIS A 138 -3.98 7.62 -0.75
CA HIS A 138 -3.49 6.33 -0.31
C HIS A 138 -4.24 5.84 0.93
N THR A 139 -5.25 4.98 0.72
CA THR A 139 -6.14 4.51 1.79
C THR A 139 -5.39 3.75 2.89
N GLY A 140 -4.33 3.00 2.56
CA GLY A 140 -3.52 2.25 3.53
C GLY A 140 -2.87 3.14 4.58
N TYR A 141 -2.14 4.19 4.16
CA TYR A 141 -1.63 5.20 5.09
C TYR A 141 -2.75 5.81 5.93
N ARG A 142 -3.85 6.26 5.31
CA ARG A 142 -4.93 6.93 6.04
C ARG A 142 -5.55 6.02 7.12
N CYS A 143 -5.96 4.81 6.76
CA CYS A 143 -6.60 3.92 7.73
C CYS A 143 -5.61 3.48 8.82
N LEU A 144 -4.37 3.11 8.45
CA LEU A 144 -3.39 2.66 9.44
C LEU A 144 -3.02 3.77 10.44
N ILE A 145 -2.95 5.02 9.98
CA ILE A 145 -2.78 6.18 10.87
C ILE A 145 -3.94 6.25 11.87
N GLU A 146 -5.19 6.19 11.43
CA GLU A 146 -6.33 6.26 12.36
C GLU A 146 -6.33 5.09 13.37
N LEU A 147 -6.08 3.86 12.91
CA LEU A 147 -5.96 2.69 13.80
C LEU A 147 -4.84 2.86 14.83
N MET A 148 -3.69 3.42 14.42
CA MET A 148 -2.58 3.72 15.34
C MET A 148 -2.96 4.80 16.36
N LEU A 149 -3.72 5.82 15.97
CA LEU A 149 -4.17 6.87 16.88
C LEU A 149 -5.16 6.33 17.91
N GLU A 150 -6.07 5.45 17.51
CA GLU A 150 -6.96 4.73 18.42
C GLU A 150 -6.18 3.89 19.45
N ASP A 151 -5.05 3.32 19.05
CA ASP A 151 -4.15 2.55 19.93
C ASP A 151 -3.16 3.42 20.74
N GLY A 152 -3.23 4.74 20.62
CA GLY A 152 -2.29 5.67 21.28
C GLY A 152 -0.86 5.64 20.72
N ARG A 153 -0.65 5.06 19.52
CA ARG A 153 0.65 4.96 18.83
C ARG A 153 0.95 6.23 18.03
N PHE A 154 0.94 7.38 18.70
CA PHE A 154 1.04 8.70 18.07
C PHE A 154 2.33 8.91 17.27
N GLY A 155 3.48 8.49 17.80
CA GLY A 155 4.77 8.65 17.12
C GLY A 155 4.85 7.89 15.79
N GLU A 156 4.25 6.70 15.73
CA GLU A 156 4.20 5.89 14.51
C GLU A 156 3.23 6.47 13.48
N ALA A 157 2.04 6.90 13.94
CA ALA A 157 1.07 7.58 13.12
C ALA A 157 1.66 8.86 12.50
N LEU A 158 2.42 9.64 13.28
CA LEU A 158 3.11 10.84 12.83
C LEU A 158 4.16 10.53 11.77
N TYR A 159 4.93 9.46 11.95
CA TYR A 159 5.91 8.99 10.97
C TYR A 159 5.22 8.62 9.64
N LEU A 160 4.16 7.80 9.68
CA LEU A 160 3.43 7.39 8.48
C LEU A 160 2.80 8.58 7.75
N ALA A 161 2.24 9.56 8.47
CA ALA A 161 1.66 10.76 7.86
C ALA A 161 2.71 11.59 7.11
N ARG A 162 3.91 11.73 7.69
CA ARG A 162 5.04 12.41 7.03
C ARG A 162 5.52 11.64 5.81
N LEU A 163 5.67 10.33 5.95
CA LEU A 163 6.08 9.45 4.86
C LEU A 163 5.12 9.54 3.67
N ALA A 164 3.81 9.41 3.89
CA ALA A 164 2.81 9.52 2.83
C ALA A 164 2.91 10.85 2.07
N ARG A 165 3.15 11.95 2.80
CA ARG A 165 3.35 13.28 2.24
C ARG A 165 4.64 13.39 1.44
N GLU A 166 5.76 12.93 1.98
CA GLU A 166 7.07 12.93 1.32
C GLU A 166 7.06 12.06 0.06
N GLU A 167 6.30 10.98 0.06
CA GLU A 167 6.10 10.11 -1.09
C GLU A 167 5.22 10.73 -2.18
N GLY A 168 4.51 11.82 -1.89
CA GLY A 168 3.68 12.56 -2.83
C GLY A 168 2.27 12.00 -3.04
N TRP A 169 1.81 11.09 -2.17
CA TRP A 169 0.42 10.62 -2.21
C TRP A 169 -0.54 11.77 -1.92
N LYS A 170 -1.73 11.78 -2.55
CA LYS A 170 -2.75 12.77 -2.19
C LYS A 170 -3.35 12.43 -0.83
N GLY A 171 -3.77 13.45 -0.08
CA GLY A 171 -4.44 13.27 1.21
C GLY A 171 -4.19 14.44 2.16
N PRO A 172 -4.96 14.49 3.28
CA PRO A 172 -4.89 15.57 4.26
C PRO A 172 -3.69 15.41 5.21
N TRP A 173 -2.50 15.07 4.70
CA TRP A 173 -1.35 14.68 5.53
C TRP A 173 -0.85 15.81 6.43
N LYS A 174 -0.91 17.05 5.96
CA LYS A 174 -0.51 18.22 6.77
C LYS A 174 -1.43 18.39 7.97
N GLU A 175 -2.74 18.30 7.73
CA GLU A 175 -3.78 18.42 8.77
C GLU A 175 -3.65 17.28 9.79
N ILE A 176 -3.42 16.04 9.32
CA ILE A 176 -3.16 14.88 10.19
C ILE A 176 -1.92 15.12 11.06
N VAL A 177 -0.80 15.56 10.48
CA VAL A 177 0.42 15.86 11.24
C VAL A 177 0.18 16.93 12.32
N GLU A 178 -0.57 17.98 12.00
CA GLU A 178 -0.92 19.04 12.95
C GLU A 178 -1.84 18.53 14.05
N ARG A 179 -2.85 17.72 13.71
CA ARG A 179 -3.76 17.09 14.67
C ARG A 179 -2.99 16.24 15.68
N ILE A 180 -2.09 15.38 15.22
CA ILE A 180 -1.29 14.50 16.10
C ILE A 180 -0.42 15.32 17.05
N ARG A 181 0.27 16.34 16.55
CA ARG A 181 1.12 17.22 17.37
C ARG A 181 0.33 17.97 18.45
N ARG A 182 -0.91 18.39 18.15
CA ARG A 182 -1.78 19.02 19.15
C ARG A 182 -2.14 18.06 20.27
N VAL A 183 -2.51 16.81 19.92
CA VAL A 183 -2.81 15.78 20.92
C VAL A 183 -1.58 15.50 21.81
N GLU A 184 -0.39 15.36 21.22
CA GLU A 184 0.86 15.17 21.97
C GLU A 184 1.20 16.36 22.89
N SER A 185 0.84 17.59 22.52
CA SER A 185 1.07 18.77 23.35
C SER A 185 0.12 18.91 24.53
N ILE A 186 -1.06 18.28 24.46
CA ILE A 186 -2.11 18.34 25.49
C ILE A 186 -1.93 17.22 26.52
N ASP A 187 -1.38 16.07 26.13
CA ASP A 187 -1.11 14.95 27.04
C ASP A 187 0.33 14.40 26.88
N PRO A 188 1.32 15.05 27.51
CA PRO A 188 2.70 14.57 27.52
C PRO A 188 2.90 13.28 28.33
N GLY A 189 1.91 12.85 29.11
CA GLY A 189 1.93 11.67 29.99
C GLY A 189 1.68 10.34 29.27
N SER A 190 1.23 10.39 28.02
CA SER A 190 1.08 9.23 27.13
C SER A 190 2.41 8.64 26.61
N ARG A 191 3.57 9.16 27.09
CA ARG A 191 4.87 8.49 26.99
C ARG A 191 4.88 7.24 27.85
N GLY A 192 4.20 6.19 27.38
CA GLY A 192 4.37 4.84 27.87
C GLY A 192 5.84 4.46 27.78
N GLU A 193 6.43 4.25 28.95
CA GLU A 193 7.74 3.67 29.15
C GLU A 193 8.02 2.54 28.15
N ARG A 194 9.19 2.59 27.51
CA ARG A 194 9.97 1.39 27.22
C ARG A 194 11.40 1.79 26.87
N PHE A 195 12.27 1.46 27.83
CA PHE A 195 13.72 1.36 27.72
C PHE A 195 14.14 0.42 26.58
#